data_AF-A0A7J4SX99-F1
#
_entry.id   AF-A0A7J4SX99-F1
#
_cell.length_a   1.000
_cell.length_b   1.000
_cell.length_c   1.000
_cell.angle_alpha   90.00
_cell.angle_beta   90.00
_cell.angle_gamma   90.00
#
_symmetry.space_group_name_H-M   'P 1'
#
loop_
_entity.id
_entity.type
_entity.pdbx_description
1 polymer ?
#
loop_
_entity_poly.entity_id
_entity_poly.type
_entity_poly.pdbx_seq_one_letter_code
_entity_poly.pdbx_strand_id
1 'polypeptide(L)'
;QEAKNRNLSLAEFGQLCKNNLDVDRELDKLLQNEMLREDNNAPSIIESRLAGWWAHRLGLDIPRVWLEVNEMERAKRVKAREGGSIEQIIEESNQRAKVDAQRFLELYDLLPEQNEPYSHIIDASSLNPQEVLARVLEIVEGQE
;
A
#
# COMPACT_ATOMS: atom_id res chain seq x y z
N GLN A 1 4.39 -2.83 -12.30
CA GLN A 1 3.85 -3.03 -13.66
C GLN A 1 3.89 -1.74 -14.49
N GLU A 2 3.43 -0.62 -13.95
CA GLU A 2 3.25 0.63 -14.70
C GLU A 2 4.52 1.29 -15.25
N ALA A 3 5.62 1.29 -14.50
CA ALA A 3 6.91 1.75 -15.03
C ALA A 3 7.28 1.00 -16.33
N LYS A 4 7.09 -0.33 -16.35
CA LYS A 4 7.34 -1.16 -17.52
C LYS A 4 6.36 -0.87 -18.65
N ASN A 5 5.07 -0.72 -18.35
CA ASN A 5 4.03 -0.37 -19.35
C ASN A 5 4.32 0.97 -20.05
N ARG A 6 4.96 1.91 -19.33
CA ARG A 6 5.35 3.24 -19.83
C ARG A 6 6.77 3.30 -20.39
N ASN A 7 7.48 2.16 -20.47
CA ASN A 7 8.88 2.07 -20.87
C ASN A 7 9.83 2.98 -20.05
N LEU A 8 9.56 3.11 -18.75
CA LEU A 8 10.38 3.88 -17.80
C LEU A 8 11.08 2.94 -16.81
N SER A 9 12.26 3.36 -16.33
CA SER A 9 12.83 2.78 -15.13
C SER A 9 11.98 3.11 -13.90
N LEU A 10 12.16 2.34 -12.81
CA LEU A 10 11.47 2.63 -11.55
C LEU A 10 11.82 4.03 -11.00
N ALA A 11 13.06 4.48 -11.21
CA ALA A 11 13.51 5.80 -10.78
C ALA A 11 12.81 6.92 -11.57
N GLU A 12 12.76 6.80 -12.90
CA GLU A 12 12.06 7.77 -13.77
C GLU A 12 10.56 7.78 -13.50
N PHE A 13 9.95 6.61 -13.32
CA PHE A 13 8.55 6.51 -12.98
C PHE A 13 8.25 7.11 -11.60
N GLY A 14 9.11 6.87 -10.61
CA GLY A 14 9.00 7.48 -9.29
C GLY A 14 9.09 9.01 -9.35
N GLN A 15 9.96 9.56 -10.21
CA GLN A 15 10.06 11.00 -10.41
C GLN A 15 8.82 11.59 -11.11
N LEU A 16 8.26 10.86 -12.08
CA LEU A 16 7.03 11.22 -12.76
C LEU A 16 5.85 11.30 -11.77
N CYS A 17 5.66 10.29 -10.92
CA CYS A 17 4.59 10.27 -9.92
C CYS A 17 4.70 11.43 -8.90
N LYS A 18 5.93 11.84 -8.56
CA LYS A 18 6.12 12.99 -7.63
C LYS A 18 5.71 14.33 -8.21
N ASN A 19 5.81 14.49 -9.53
CA ASN A 19 5.68 15.79 -10.19
C ASN A 19 4.35 15.97 -10.92
N ASN A 20 3.53 14.92 -11.03
CA ASN A 20 2.30 14.96 -11.81
C ASN A 20 1.17 14.20 -11.11
N LEU A 21 0.27 14.96 -10.49
CA LEU A 21 -0.93 14.46 -9.82
C LEU A 21 -1.90 13.72 -10.76
N ASP A 22 -1.85 13.98 -12.08
CA ASP A 22 -2.69 13.23 -13.03
C ASP A 22 -2.24 11.78 -13.17
N VAL A 23 -0.95 11.50 -12.93
CA VAL A 23 -0.46 10.12 -12.92
C VAL A 23 -1.05 9.35 -11.75
N ASP A 24 -1.16 9.94 -10.57
CA ASP A 24 -1.86 9.31 -9.44
C ASP A 24 -3.32 9.00 -9.79
N ARG A 25 -4.04 9.96 -10.38
CA ARG A 25 -5.44 9.75 -10.82
C ARG A 25 -5.58 8.65 -11.86
N GLU A 26 -4.64 8.53 -12.79
CA GLU A 26 -4.61 7.44 -13.77
C GLU A 26 -4.38 6.09 -13.09
N LEU A 27 -3.41 6.01 -12.17
CA LEU A 27 -3.12 4.80 -11.42
C LEU A 27 -4.31 4.36 -10.56
N ASP A 28 -5.00 5.31 -9.95
CA ASP A 28 -6.23 5.02 -9.20
C ASP A 28 -7.34 4.50 -10.09
N LYS A 29 -7.53 5.08 -11.28
CA LYS A 29 -8.53 4.58 -12.26
C LYS A 29 -8.20 3.15 -12.68
N LEU A 30 -6.92 2.84 -12.92
CA LEU A 30 -6.49 1.48 -13.24
C LEU A 30 -6.80 0.54 -12.07
N LEU A 31 -6.44 0.93 -10.84
CA LEU A 31 -6.72 0.15 -9.64
C LEU A 31 -8.21 -0.12 -9.44
N GLN A 32 -9.05 0.91 -9.57
CA GLN A 32 -10.51 0.79 -9.47
C GLN A 32 -11.08 -0.10 -10.58
N ASN A 33 -10.58 0.03 -11.81
CA ASN A 33 -11.01 -0.84 -12.92
C ASN A 33 -10.64 -2.30 -12.61
N GLU A 34 -9.44 -2.58 -12.14
CA GLU A 34 -9.01 -3.93 -11.76
C GLU A 34 -9.84 -4.51 -10.61
N MET A 35 -10.24 -3.68 -9.62
CA MET A 35 -11.12 -4.08 -8.52
C MET A 35 -12.53 -4.47 -8.98
N LEU A 36 -13.02 -3.86 -10.07
CA LEU A 36 -14.38 -4.05 -10.59
C LEU A 36 -14.45 -5.12 -11.69
N ARG A 37 -13.34 -5.77 -12.03
CA ARG A 37 -13.33 -6.85 -13.02
C ARG A 37 -13.97 -8.11 -12.45
N GLU A 38 -14.86 -8.73 -13.23
CA GLU A 38 -15.53 -9.99 -12.89
C GLU A 38 -15.11 -11.15 -13.81
N ASP A 39 -14.20 -10.92 -14.75
CA ASP A 39 -13.74 -11.96 -15.66
C ASP A 39 -12.80 -12.98 -14.97
N ASN A 40 -12.61 -14.15 -15.59
CA ASN A 40 -11.80 -15.24 -15.02
C ASN A 40 -10.32 -14.88 -14.80
N ASN A 41 -9.84 -13.76 -15.33
CA ASN A 41 -8.49 -13.24 -15.13
C ASN A 41 -8.47 -12.02 -14.18
N ALA A 42 -9.56 -11.76 -13.46
CA ALA A 42 -9.59 -10.72 -12.43
C ALA A 42 -8.63 -11.08 -11.29
N PRO A 43 -7.91 -10.09 -10.72
CA PRO A 43 -6.97 -10.36 -9.64
C PRO A 43 -7.70 -10.76 -8.36
N SER A 44 -7.30 -11.88 -7.75
CA SER A 44 -7.82 -12.30 -6.44
C SER A 44 -7.22 -11.52 -5.27
N ILE A 45 -6.06 -10.89 -5.47
CA ILE A 45 -5.37 -10.07 -4.46
C ILE A 45 -4.97 -8.76 -5.12
N ILE A 46 -5.31 -7.65 -4.45
CA ILE A 46 -4.95 -6.31 -4.87
C ILE A 46 -4.12 -5.67 -3.76
N GLU A 47 -2.87 -5.33 -4.09
CA GLU A 47 -1.96 -4.61 -3.20
C GLU A 47 -1.74 -3.21 -3.76
N SER A 48 -2.04 -2.22 -2.94
CA SER A 48 -1.76 -0.81 -3.20
C SER A 48 -1.94 -0.03 -1.90
N ARG A 49 -1.23 1.10 -1.79
CA ARG A 49 -1.37 2.04 -0.68
C ARG A 49 -2.82 2.53 -0.47
N LEU A 50 -3.60 2.65 -1.55
CA LEU A 50 -5.00 3.06 -1.50
C LEU A 50 -5.99 1.90 -1.73
N ALA A 51 -5.53 0.65 -1.76
CA ALA A 51 -6.41 -0.49 -2.03
C ALA A 51 -7.60 -0.53 -1.07
N GLY A 52 -7.34 -0.39 0.24
CA GLY A 52 -8.39 -0.36 1.26
C GLY A 52 -9.36 0.80 1.07
N TRP A 53 -8.84 2.01 0.85
CA TRP A 53 -9.64 3.22 0.62
C TRP A 53 -10.55 3.11 -0.60
N TRP A 54 -10.03 2.66 -1.75
CA TRP A 54 -10.83 2.53 -2.96
C TRP A 54 -11.88 1.43 -2.83
N ALA A 55 -11.52 0.26 -2.29
CA ALA A 55 -12.50 -0.80 -2.04
C ALA A 55 -13.61 -0.34 -1.10
N HIS A 56 -13.27 0.44 -0.05
CA HIS A 56 -14.25 1.03 0.86
C HIS A 56 -15.17 2.05 0.16
N ARG A 57 -14.60 2.99 -0.61
CA ARG A 57 -15.37 4.02 -1.34
C ARG A 57 -16.25 3.42 -2.45
N LEU A 58 -15.83 2.32 -3.06
CA LEU A 58 -16.60 1.56 -4.04
C LEU A 58 -17.66 0.65 -3.41
N GLY A 59 -17.69 0.52 -2.08
CA GLY A 59 -18.65 -0.33 -1.37
C GLY A 59 -18.43 -1.83 -1.60
N LEU A 60 -17.19 -2.25 -1.87
CA LEU A 60 -16.89 -3.66 -2.11
C LEU A 60 -16.90 -4.45 -0.81
N ASP A 61 -17.76 -5.47 -0.75
CA ASP A 61 -17.87 -6.38 0.38
C ASP A 61 -16.80 -7.47 0.31
N ILE A 62 -15.55 -7.07 0.56
CA ILE A 62 -14.37 -7.93 0.53
C ILE A 62 -13.47 -7.66 1.75
N PRO A 63 -12.65 -8.63 2.19
CA PRO A 63 -11.63 -8.38 3.19
C PRO A 63 -10.63 -7.31 2.75
N ARG A 64 -10.46 -6.28 3.58
CA ARG A 64 -9.48 -5.21 3.45
C ARG A 64 -8.52 -5.29 4.64
N VAL A 65 -7.31 -5.78 4.40
CA VAL A 65 -6.32 -6.11 5.46
C VAL A 65 -5.24 -5.04 5.55
N TRP A 66 -5.00 -4.51 6.75
CA TRP A 66 -3.91 -3.60 7.07
C TRP A 66 -2.82 -4.35 7.86
N LEU A 67 -1.58 -4.31 7.37
CA LEU A 67 -0.42 -4.85 8.07
C LEU A 67 0.30 -3.73 8.81
N GLU A 68 0.03 -3.61 10.10
CA GLU A 68 0.68 -2.64 10.96
C GLU A 68 2.06 -3.15 11.37
N VAL A 69 3.08 -2.30 11.29
CA VAL A 69 4.44 -2.64 11.73
C VAL A 69 5.05 -1.40 12.35
N ASN A 70 5.48 -1.52 13.60
CA ASN A 70 6.09 -0.38 14.29
C ASN A 70 7.34 0.14 13.55
N GLU A 71 7.62 1.43 13.72
CA GLU A 71 8.69 2.15 13.01
C GLU A 71 10.06 1.49 13.17
N MET A 72 10.41 1.06 14.37
CA MET A 72 11.70 0.43 14.66
C MET A 72 11.88 -0.89 13.90
N GLU A 73 10.84 -1.73 13.87
CA GLU A 73 10.88 -2.99 13.12
C GLU A 73 10.90 -2.75 11.61
N ARG A 74 10.12 -1.78 11.10
CA ARG A 74 10.22 -1.36 9.69
C ARG A 74 11.65 -0.95 9.33
N ALA A 75 12.29 -0.16 10.18
CA ALA A 75 13.66 0.30 9.96
C ALA A 75 14.67 -0.85 9.97
N LYS A 76 14.53 -1.81 10.90
CA LYS A 76 15.36 -3.04 10.93
C LYS A 76 15.22 -3.85 9.65
N ARG A 77 13.98 -4.04 9.15
CA ARG A 77 13.72 -4.79 7.91
C ARG A 77 14.31 -4.10 6.68
N VAL A 78 14.19 -2.78 6.59
CA VAL A 78 14.84 -2.00 5.52
C VAL A 78 16.36 -2.12 5.62
N LYS A 79 16.94 -1.96 6.82
CA LYS A 79 18.39 -2.11 7.03
C LYS A 79 18.90 -3.49 6.60
N ALA A 80 18.16 -4.55 6.93
CA ALA A 80 18.53 -5.91 6.55
C ALA A 80 18.53 -6.12 5.03
N ARG A 81 17.65 -5.42 4.30
CA ARG A 81 17.52 -5.53 2.83
C ARG A 81 18.45 -4.59 2.06
N GLU A 82 18.62 -3.38 2.55
CA GLU A 82 19.20 -2.24 1.81
C GLU A 82 20.46 -1.67 2.48
N GLY A 83 20.78 -2.07 3.71
CA GLY A 83 21.89 -1.52 4.51
C GLY A 83 21.55 -0.18 5.17
N GLY A 84 22.57 0.59 5.57
CA GLY A 84 22.41 1.91 6.20
C GLY A 84 22.27 1.91 7.73
N SER A 85 22.02 3.09 8.31
CA SER A 85 21.74 3.27 9.74
C SER A 85 20.24 3.31 10.02
N ILE A 86 19.84 2.86 11.21
CA ILE A 86 18.43 2.84 11.61
C ILE A 86 17.88 4.27 11.65
N GLU A 87 18.67 5.21 12.19
CA GLU A 87 18.32 6.61 12.35
C GLU A 87 18.06 7.26 10.99
N GLN A 88 18.92 7.01 9.99
CA GLN A 88 18.74 7.55 8.64
C GLN A 88 17.49 6.97 7.97
N ILE A 89 17.26 5.67 8.09
CA ILE A 89 16.08 5.01 7.51
C ILE A 89 14.78 5.57 8.09
N ILE A 90 14.75 5.80 9.42
CA ILE A 90 13.61 6.39 10.11
C ILE A 90 13.37 7.81 9.60
N GLU A 91 14.41 8.64 9.55
CA GLU A 91 14.31 10.02 9.06
C GLU A 91 13.79 10.06 7.61
N GLU A 92 14.37 9.27 6.71
CA GLU A 92 13.93 9.17 5.32
C GLU A 92 12.47 8.67 5.20
N SER A 93 12.06 7.71 6.05
CA SER A 93 10.67 7.24 6.10
C SER A 93 9.72 8.37 6.52
N ASN A 94 10.08 9.14 7.53
CA ASN A 94 9.26 10.24 8.05
C ASN A 94 9.18 11.42 7.06
N GLN A 95 10.26 11.72 6.35
CA GLN A 95 10.23 12.72 5.28
C GLN A 95 9.35 12.27 4.11
N ARG A 96 9.43 10.99 3.71
CA ARG A 96 8.53 10.44 2.69
C ARG A 96 7.07 10.50 3.12
N ALA A 97 6.76 10.11 4.35
CA ALA A 97 5.41 10.15 4.89
C ALA A 97 4.81 11.57 4.88
N LYS A 98 5.59 12.60 5.26
CA LYS A 98 5.13 14.00 5.21
C LYS A 98 4.79 14.47 3.80
N VAL A 99 5.63 14.13 2.81
CA VAL A 99 5.38 14.46 1.40
C VAL A 99 4.16 13.71 0.87
N ASP A 100 4.02 12.43 1.20
CA ASP A 100 2.86 11.63 0.80
C ASP A 100 1.57 12.14 1.46
N ALA A 101 1.58 12.49 2.74
CA ALA A 101 0.44 13.05 3.46
C ALA A 101 -0.09 14.33 2.77
N GLN A 102 0.81 15.28 2.45
CA GLN A 102 0.41 16.50 1.74
C GLN A 102 -0.24 16.20 0.39
N ARG A 103 0.37 15.30 -0.39
CA ARG A 103 -0.12 14.90 -1.72
C ARG A 103 -1.49 14.22 -1.65
N PHE A 104 -1.71 13.34 -0.67
CA PHE A 104 -2.95 12.59 -0.52
C PHE A 104 -4.10 13.45 0.03
N LEU A 105 -3.80 14.39 0.92
CA LEU A 105 -4.77 15.39 1.35
C LEU A 105 -5.24 16.25 0.17
N GLU A 106 -4.32 16.74 -0.67
CA GLU A 106 -4.67 17.52 -1.85
C GLU A 106 -5.53 16.73 -2.87
N LEU A 107 -5.20 15.45 -3.07
CA LEU A 107 -5.87 14.62 -4.07
C LEU A 107 -7.22 14.06 -3.60
N TYR A 108 -7.33 13.68 -2.33
CA TYR A 108 -8.41 12.80 -1.86
C TYR A 108 -9.03 13.19 -0.52
N ASP A 109 -8.51 14.24 0.13
CA ASP A 109 -8.90 14.66 1.48
C ASP A 109 -8.76 13.53 2.52
N LEU A 110 -7.66 12.77 2.44
CA LEU A 110 -7.36 11.68 3.37
C LEU A 110 -5.86 11.57 3.65
N LEU A 111 -5.52 10.84 4.71
CA LEU A 111 -4.15 10.43 5.03
C LEU A 111 -3.96 8.94 4.74
N PRO A 112 -2.89 8.54 4.03
CA PRO A 112 -2.66 7.13 3.68
C PRO A 112 -2.41 6.25 4.91
N GLU A 113 -2.02 6.83 6.05
CA GLU A 113 -1.83 6.12 7.32
C GLU A 113 -3.15 5.82 8.06
N GLN A 114 -4.29 6.32 7.57
CA GLN A 114 -5.59 6.03 8.19
C GLN A 114 -6.02 4.59 7.89
N ASN A 115 -6.20 3.82 8.96
CA ASN A 115 -6.63 2.42 8.88
C ASN A 115 -8.17 2.24 8.88
N GLU A 116 -8.94 3.33 9.00
CA GLU A 116 -10.42 3.33 8.96
C GLU A 116 -11.04 2.49 7.83
N PRO A 117 -10.57 2.53 6.56
CA PRO A 117 -11.20 1.76 5.50
C PRO A 117 -10.90 0.26 5.60
N TYR A 118 -9.97 -0.17 6.45
CA TYR A 118 -9.55 -1.56 6.56
C TYR A 118 -10.42 -2.30 7.57
N SER A 119 -10.97 -3.43 7.12
CA SER A 119 -11.80 -4.32 7.94
C SER A 119 -11.02 -5.09 9.00
N HIS A 120 -9.73 -5.38 8.75
CA HIS A 120 -8.89 -6.21 9.60
C HIS A 120 -7.51 -5.56 9.74
N ILE A 121 -7.00 -5.48 10.97
CA ILE A 121 -5.68 -4.92 11.28
C ILE A 121 -4.85 -6.03 11.93
N ILE A 122 -3.72 -6.35 11.31
CA ILE A 122 -2.75 -7.32 11.84
C ILE A 122 -1.51 -6.56 12.28
N ASP A 123 -1.16 -6.63 13.58
CA ASP A 123 0.16 -6.21 14.04
C ASP A 123 1.20 -7.28 13.63
N ALA A 124 1.97 -6.94 12.60
CA ALA A 124 3.02 -7.77 12.03
C ALA A 124 4.41 -7.42 12.56
N SER A 125 4.51 -6.63 13.65
CA SER A 125 5.78 -6.21 14.26
C SER A 125 6.63 -7.38 14.74
N SER A 126 6.01 -8.38 15.38
CA SER A 126 6.72 -9.57 15.87
C SER A 126 6.58 -10.79 14.97
N LEU A 127 5.87 -10.64 13.84
CA LEU A 127 5.55 -11.77 12.96
C LEU A 127 6.56 -11.91 11.83
N ASN A 128 6.90 -13.15 11.53
CA ASN A 128 7.59 -13.52 10.30
C ASN A 128 6.60 -13.66 9.12
N PRO A 129 7.07 -13.75 7.87
CA PRO A 129 6.19 -13.82 6.70
C PRO A 129 5.20 -14.99 6.70
N GLN A 130 5.58 -16.15 7.24
CA GLN A 130 4.71 -17.32 7.32
C GLN A 130 3.60 -17.12 8.37
N GLU A 131 3.90 -16.46 9.49
CA GLU A 131 2.92 -16.12 10.50
C GLU A 131 1.94 -15.06 9.99
N VAL A 132 2.42 -14.04 9.27
CA VAL A 132 1.55 -13.07 8.60
C VAL A 132 0.64 -13.77 7.60
N LEU A 133 1.18 -14.68 6.77
CA LEU A 133 0.40 -15.45 5.81
C LEU A 133 -0.70 -16.25 6.51
N ALA A 134 -0.40 -16.94 7.60
CA ALA A 134 -1.38 -17.72 8.35
C ALA A 134 -2.56 -16.84 8.82
N ARG A 135 -2.26 -15.66 9.40
CA ARG A 135 -3.30 -14.71 9.84
C ARG A 135 -4.15 -14.18 8.69
N VAL A 136 -3.53 -13.87 7.55
CA VAL A 136 -4.26 -13.41 6.36
C VAL A 136 -5.16 -14.51 5.80
N LEU A 137 -4.72 -15.78 5.85
CA LEU A 137 -5.52 -16.92 5.41
C LEU A 137 -6.75 -17.13 6.31
N GLU A 138 -6.61 -17.00 7.63
CA GLU A 138 -7.75 -17.07 8.56
C GLU A 138 -8.84 -16.05 8.16
N ILE A 139 -8.45 -14.82 7.82
CA ILE A 139 -9.35 -13.76 7.36
C ILE A 139 -10.02 -14.11 6.03
N VAL A 140 -9.23 -14.44 5.00
CA VAL A 140 -9.77 -14.63 3.65
C VAL A 140 -10.57 -15.92 3.49
N GLU A 141 -10.35 -16.90 4.38
CA GLU A 141 -11.13 -18.13 4.46
C GLU A 141 -12.38 -18.01 5.35
N GLY A 142 -12.59 -16.85 6.00
CA GLY A 142 -13.76 -16.59 6.85
C GLY A 142 -13.75 -17.39 8.16
N GLN A 143 -12.57 -17.62 8.73
CA GLN A 143 -12.38 -18.40 9.96
C GLN A 143 -12.26 -17.51 11.21
N GLU A 144 -12.40 -16.20 11.06
CA GLU A 144 -12.37 -15.19 12.14
C GLU A 144 -13.77 -14.69 12.54
#